data_AF-A0A812G6F4-F1
#
_entry.id   AF-A0A812G6F4-F1
#
_cell.length_a   1.000
_cell.length_b   1.000
_cell.length_c   1.000
_cell.angle_alpha   90.00
_cell.angle_beta   90.00
_cell.angle_gamma   90.00
#
_symmetry.space_group_name_H-M   'P 1'
#
loop_
_entity.id
_entity.type
_entity.pdbx_description
1 polymer ?
#
loop_
_entity_poly.entity_id
_entity_poly.type
_entity_poly.pdbx_seq_one_letter_code
_entity_poly.pdbx_strand_id
1 'polypeptide(L)'
;MTRNERIFHAVLFEMIALAIIIPAASLITGKGSSDLAVVGIGLSLYTVVWNYIYNLYFDKWFGSNREERSLAMRIGHTLGFEGGLIFLSIPVIAWFLEITLLQALALEAGFLIFFLFYATGFNWAYDKIQPFGKVRKLIA
;
A
#
# COMPACT_ATOMS: atom_id res chain seq x y z
N MET A 1 3.14 20.99 8.90
CA MET A 1 3.92 20.74 7.68
C MET A 1 3.57 21.73 6.57
N THR A 2 4.55 22.48 6.07
CA THR A 2 4.40 23.32 4.87
C THR A 2 4.25 22.48 3.60
N ARG A 3 3.80 23.05 2.46
CA ARG A 3 3.69 22.30 1.19
C ARG A 3 4.99 21.60 0.80
N ASN A 4 6.12 22.30 0.90
CA ASN A 4 7.43 21.76 0.53
C ASN A 4 7.87 20.62 1.45
N GLU A 5 7.54 20.73 2.75
CA GLU A 5 7.81 19.69 3.73
C GLU A 5 6.99 18.42 3.48
N ARG A 6 5.71 18.57 3.09
CA ARG A 6 4.85 17.44 2.71
C ARG A 6 5.40 16.71 1.49
N ILE A 7 5.87 17.46 0.48
CA ILE A 7 6.50 16.86 -0.71
C ILE A 7 7.81 16.15 -0.31
N PHE A 8 8.67 16.80 0.48
CA PHE A 8 9.91 16.19 0.95
C PHE A 8 9.66 14.91 1.75
N HIS A 9 8.67 14.93 2.64
CA HIS A 9 8.23 13.75 3.39
C HIS A 9 7.81 12.62 2.45
N ALA A 10 6.88 12.90 1.54
CA ALA A 10 6.35 11.89 0.62
C ALA A 10 7.44 11.28 -0.28
N VAL A 11 8.34 12.11 -0.82
CA VAL A 11 9.44 11.62 -1.65
C VAL A 11 10.43 10.78 -0.84
N LEU A 12 10.80 11.23 0.37
CA LEU A 12 11.72 10.49 1.23
C LEU A 12 11.14 9.14 1.67
N PHE A 13 9.85 9.13 2.01
CA PHE A 13 9.09 7.92 2.32
C PHE A 13 9.15 6.93 1.14
N GLU A 14 8.75 7.38 -0.05
CA GLU A 14 8.68 6.51 -1.22
C GLU A 14 10.06 5.98 -1.61
N MET A 15 11.11 6.82 -1.61
CA MET A 15 12.46 6.39 -1.98
C MET A 15 13.01 5.31 -1.05
N ILE A 16 12.84 5.46 0.26
CA ILE A 16 13.33 4.46 1.21
C ILE A 16 12.52 3.17 1.09
N ALA A 17 11.19 3.26 0.93
CA ALA A 17 10.35 2.10 0.71
C ALA A 17 10.79 1.31 -0.53
N LEU A 18 10.93 1.98 -1.68
CA LEU A 18 11.34 1.35 -2.94
C LEU A 18 12.75 0.75 -2.87
N ALA A 19 13.69 1.41 -2.18
CA ALA A 19 15.06 0.91 -2.01
C ALA A 19 15.11 -0.42 -1.23
N ILE A 20 14.11 -0.72 -0.40
CA ILE A 20 14.01 -1.97 0.37
C ILE A 20 13.15 -3.00 -0.36
N ILE A 21 11.97 -2.58 -0.84
CA ILE A 21 10.98 -3.48 -1.44
C ILE A 21 11.48 -4.08 -2.75
N ILE A 22 12.08 -3.28 -3.63
CA ILE A 22 12.47 -3.75 -4.97
C ILE A 22 13.49 -4.90 -4.88
N PRO A 23 14.60 -4.78 -4.11
CA PRO A 23 15.52 -5.90 -3.92
C PRO A 23 14.86 -7.12 -3.26
N ALA A 24 14.07 -6.91 -2.21
CA ALA A 24 13.41 -8.01 -1.51
C ALA A 24 12.44 -8.79 -2.42
N ALA A 25 11.61 -8.08 -3.18
CA ALA A 25 10.69 -8.66 -4.15
C ALA A 25 11.43 -9.38 -5.28
N SER A 26 12.54 -8.80 -5.77
CA SER A 26 13.36 -9.44 -6.80
C SER A 26 14.01 -10.74 -6.29
N LEU A 27 14.45 -10.81 -5.03
CA LEU A 27 14.98 -12.04 -4.44
C LEU A 27 13.90 -13.14 -4.29
N ILE A 28 12.66 -12.77 -3.95
CA ILE A 28 11.56 -13.73 -3.77
C ILE A 28 11.06 -14.27 -5.12
N THR A 29 10.97 -13.40 -6.12
CA THR A 29 10.32 -13.71 -7.40
C THR A 29 11.32 -14.06 -8.51
N GLY A 30 12.59 -13.68 -8.37
CA GLY A 30 13.59 -13.75 -9.44
C GLY A 30 13.34 -12.79 -10.60
N LYS A 31 12.36 -11.87 -10.48
CA LYS A 31 11.92 -10.99 -11.57
C LYS A 31 12.63 -9.64 -11.57
N GLY A 32 12.62 -8.99 -12.73
CA GLY A 32 13.23 -7.68 -12.94
C GLY A 32 12.47 -6.55 -12.22
N SER A 33 13.18 -5.48 -11.88
CA SER A 33 12.61 -4.30 -11.21
C SER A 33 11.55 -3.57 -12.05
N SER A 34 11.64 -3.65 -13.38
CA SER A 34 10.63 -3.12 -14.31
C SER A 34 9.28 -3.80 -14.15
N ASP A 35 9.26 -5.13 -14.09
CA ASP A 35 8.03 -5.91 -14.04
C ASP A 35 7.33 -5.70 -12.69
N LEU A 36 8.11 -5.66 -11.62
CA LEU A 36 7.63 -5.34 -10.27
C LEU A 36 7.04 -3.92 -10.19
N ALA A 37 7.65 -2.94 -10.86
CA ALA A 37 7.12 -1.58 -10.94
C ALA A 37 5.78 -1.53 -11.69
N VAL A 38 5.65 -2.25 -12.81
CA VAL A 38 4.39 -2.35 -13.57
C VAL A 38 3.29 -2.99 -12.72
N VAL A 39 3.59 -4.08 -12.02
CA VAL A 39 2.66 -4.71 -11.08
C VAL A 39 2.25 -3.73 -9.99
N GLY A 40 3.19 -3.03 -9.37
CA GLY A 40 2.89 -2.05 -8.32
C GLY A 40 1.95 -0.93 -8.79
N ILE A 41 2.18 -0.36 -9.98
CA ILE A 41 1.30 0.65 -10.58
C ILE A 41 -0.08 0.07 -10.90
N GLY A 42 -0.13 -1.11 -11.53
CA GLY A 42 -1.38 -1.79 -11.88
C GLY A 42 -2.24 -2.10 -10.66
N LEU A 43 -1.62 -2.63 -9.60
CA LEU A 43 -2.27 -2.89 -8.31
C LEU A 43 -2.75 -1.60 -7.64
N SER A 44 -1.96 -0.52 -7.67
CA SER A 44 -2.38 0.77 -7.12
C SER A 44 -3.65 1.29 -7.79
N LEU A 45 -3.69 1.27 -9.12
CA LEU A 45 -4.86 1.67 -9.89
C LEU A 45 -6.06 0.75 -9.62
N TYR A 46 -5.82 -0.56 -9.60
CA TYR A 46 -6.84 -1.54 -9.26
C TYR A 46 -7.43 -1.28 -7.87
N THR A 47 -6.59 -1.04 -6.86
CA THR A 47 -7.05 -0.74 -5.49
C THR A 47 -7.93 0.50 -5.43
N VAL A 48 -7.59 1.57 -6.15
CA VAL A 48 -8.43 2.78 -6.21
C VAL A 48 -9.79 2.48 -6.82
N VAL A 49 -9.82 1.77 -7.95
CA VAL A 49 -11.06 1.38 -8.64
C VAL A 49 -11.90 0.44 -7.78
N TRP A 50 -11.27 -0.59 -7.20
CA TRP A 50 -11.93 -1.56 -6.34
C TRP A 50 -12.50 -0.92 -5.08
N ASN A 51 -11.77 0.00 -4.43
CA ASN A 51 -12.26 0.77 -3.29
C ASN A 51 -13.54 1.52 -3.62
N TYR A 52 -13.62 2.15 -4.79
CA TYR A 52 -14.85 2.81 -5.20
C TYR A 52 -16.00 1.80 -5.41
N ILE A 53 -15.76 0.76 -6.21
CA ILE A 53 -16.76 -0.26 -6.55
C ILE A 53 -17.29 -0.96 -5.29
N TYR A 54 -16.39 -1.41 -4.42
CA TYR A 54 -16.74 -2.13 -3.20
C TYR A 54 -17.57 -1.27 -2.26
N ASN A 55 -17.15 -0.02 -2.01
CA ASN A 55 -17.90 0.90 -1.16
C ASN A 55 -19.30 1.18 -1.72
N LEU A 56 -19.44 1.33 -3.05
CA LEU A 56 -20.75 1.51 -3.68
C LEU A 56 -21.68 0.32 -3.45
N TYR A 57 -21.20 -0.91 -3.69
CA TYR A 57 -22.00 -2.11 -3.49
C TYR A 57 -22.36 -2.32 -2.01
N PHE A 58 -21.40 -2.08 -1.12
CA PHE A 58 -21.63 -2.24 0.31
C PHE A 58 -22.64 -1.21 0.84
N ASP A 59 -22.52 0.06 0.44
CA ASP A 59 -23.46 1.10 0.82
C ASP A 59 -24.87 0.83 0.26
N LYS A 60 -24.97 0.23 -0.94
CA LYS A 60 -26.25 -0.18 -1.52
C LYS A 60 -26.94 -1.29 -0.74
N TRP A 61 -26.18 -2.25 -0.20
CA TRP A 61 -26.74 -3.42 0.49
C TRP A 61 -26.99 -3.17 1.97
N PHE A 62 -26.14 -2.38 2.62
CA PHE A 62 -26.18 -2.17 4.06
C PHE A 62 -26.45 -0.73 4.49
N GLY A 63 -26.79 0.14 3.53
CA GLY A 63 -27.17 1.52 3.78
C GLY A 63 -26.01 2.51 3.79
N SER A 64 -26.31 3.75 3.43
CA SER A 64 -25.36 4.86 3.32
C SER A 64 -25.06 5.57 4.65
N ASN A 65 -25.81 5.29 5.72
CA ASN A 65 -25.52 5.86 7.03
C ASN A 65 -24.33 5.14 7.67
N ARG A 66 -23.12 5.68 7.43
CA ARG A 66 -21.86 5.06 7.86
C ARG A 66 -21.57 5.24 9.35
N GLU A 67 -22.21 6.20 10.00
CA GLU A 67 -21.96 6.52 11.42
C GLU A 67 -22.58 5.46 12.34
N GLU A 68 -23.79 5.02 12.03
CA GLU A 68 -24.55 4.02 12.81
C GLU A 68 -24.04 2.58 12.66
N ARG A 69 -23.00 2.34 11.84
CA ARG A 69 -22.45 0.99 11.61
C ARG A 69 -21.80 0.43 12.87
N SER A 70 -22.29 -0.72 13.31
CA SER A 70 -21.71 -1.49 14.42
C SER A 70 -20.27 -1.91 14.14
N LEU A 71 -19.51 -2.20 15.19
CA LEU A 71 -18.13 -2.70 15.08
C LEU A 71 -18.05 -3.97 14.23
N ALA A 72 -18.99 -4.91 14.41
CA ALA A 72 -19.04 -6.15 13.65
C ALA A 72 -19.20 -5.89 12.14
N MET A 73 -20.04 -4.93 11.77
CA MET A 73 -20.26 -4.54 10.39
C MET A 73 -19.02 -3.87 9.77
N ARG A 74 -18.29 -3.07 10.57
CA ARG A 74 -17.01 -2.47 10.13
C ARG A 74 -15.94 -3.52 9.90
N ILE A 75 -15.82 -4.51 10.79
CA ILE A 75 -14.90 -5.63 10.62
C ILE A 75 -15.27 -6.44 9.37
N GLY A 76 -16.55 -6.81 9.22
CA GLY A 76 -17.03 -7.53 8.04
C GLY A 76 -16.77 -6.77 6.73
N HIS A 77 -17.00 -5.45 6.73
CA HIS A 77 -16.67 -4.58 5.60
C HIS A 77 -15.19 -4.66 5.24
N THR A 78 -14.30 -4.47 6.20
CA THR A 78 -12.85 -4.49 5.97
C THR A 78 -12.37 -5.87 5.50
N LEU A 79 -12.87 -6.95 6.12
CA LEU A 79 -12.51 -8.31 5.72
C LEU A 79 -12.99 -8.63 4.29
N GLY A 80 -14.21 -8.22 3.92
CA GLY A 80 -14.72 -8.41 2.57
C GLY A 80 -13.98 -7.54 1.54
N PHE A 81 -13.57 -6.34 1.91
CA PHE A 81 -12.79 -5.45 1.06
C PHE A 81 -11.42 -6.06 0.74
N GLU A 82 -10.69 -6.43 1.80
CA GLU A 82 -9.35 -6.99 1.71
C GLU A 82 -9.37 -8.37 1.04
N GLY A 83 -10.34 -9.21 1.39
CA GLY A 83 -10.52 -10.52 0.76
C GLY A 83 -10.83 -10.41 -0.72
N GLY A 84 -11.66 -9.45 -1.12
CA GLY A 84 -11.98 -9.18 -2.53
C GLY A 84 -10.79 -8.64 -3.32
N LEU A 85 -9.97 -7.77 -2.70
CA LEU A 85 -8.69 -7.30 -3.29
C LEU A 85 -7.79 -8.50 -3.58
N ILE A 86 -7.46 -9.26 -2.53
CA ILE A 86 -6.54 -10.41 -2.56
C ILE A 86 -6.99 -11.46 -3.57
N PHE A 87 -8.30 -11.72 -3.66
CA PHE A 87 -8.85 -12.72 -4.58
C PHE A 87 -8.56 -12.40 -6.06
N LEU A 88 -8.47 -11.12 -6.42
CA LEU A 88 -8.18 -10.69 -7.79
C LEU A 88 -6.71 -10.33 -8.01
N SER A 89 -6.06 -9.69 -7.03
CA SER A 89 -4.66 -9.29 -7.14
C SER A 89 -3.74 -10.49 -7.25
N ILE A 90 -3.90 -11.53 -6.41
CA ILE A 90 -3.01 -12.70 -6.41
C ILE A 90 -2.97 -13.41 -7.78
N PRO A 91 -4.10 -13.80 -8.40
CA PRO A 91 -4.07 -14.45 -9.71
C PRO A 91 -3.45 -13.56 -10.79
N VAL A 92 -3.70 -12.25 -10.75
CA VAL A 92 -3.15 -11.30 -11.72
C VAL A 92 -1.64 -11.15 -11.56
N ILE A 93 -1.14 -11.02 -10.33
CA ILE A 93 0.29 -10.97 -10.02
C ILE A 93 0.97 -12.27 -10.45
N ALA A 94 0.39 -13.41 -10.07
CA ALA A 94 0.92 -14.73 -10.41
C ALA A 94 1.02 -14.94 -11.92
N TRP A 95 -0.03 -14.55 -12.66
CA TRP A 95 -0.06 -14.61 -14.11
C TRP A 95 0.96 -13.67 -14.76
N PHE A 96 0.98 -12.40 -14.35
CA PHE A 96 1.84 -11.38 -14.98
C PHE A 96 3.32 -11.61 -14.69
N LEU A 97 3.67 -11.97 -13.45
CA LEU A 97 5.04 -12.27 -13.07
C LEU A 97 5.42 -13.72 -13.37
N GLU A 98 4.52 -14.56 -13.88
CA GLU A 98 4.74 -15.99 -14.10
C GLU A 98 5.30 -16.71 -12.86
N ILE A 99 4.75 -16.39 -11.69
CA ILE A 99 5.11 -17.00 -10.41
C ILE A 99 3.96 -17.85 -9.88
N THR A 100 4.24 -18.73 -8.93
CA THR A 100 3.18 -19.53 -8.29
C THR A 100 2.23 -18.64 -7.49
N LEU A 101 0.98 -19.08 -7.30
CA LEU A 101 0.00 -18.40 -6.45
C LEU A 101 0.52 -18.21 -5.01
N LEU A 102 1.31 -19.16 -4.51
CA LEU A 102 1.91 -19.06 -3.18
C LEU A 102 3.00 -17.98 -3.11
N GLN A 103 3.82 -17.83 -4.15
CA GLN A 103 4.78 -16.73 -4.23
C GLN A 103 4.09 -15.37 -4.35
N ALA A 104 3.02 -15.28 -5.14
CA ALA A 104 2.23 -14.05 -5.25
C ALA A 104 1.55 -13.69 -3.90
N LEU A 105 0.96 -14.67 -3.21
CA LEU A 105 0.42 -14.49 -1.86
C LEU A 105 1.51 -14.03 -0.88
N ALA A 106 2.70 -14.63 -0.91
CA ALA A 106 3.81 -14.26 -0.04
C ALA A 106 4.33 -12.85 -0.34
N LEU A 107 4.36 -12.45 -1.62
CA LEU A 107 4.74 -11.11 -2.04
C LEU A 107 3.75 -10.07 -1.50
N GLU A 108 2.45 -10.31 -1.65
CA GLU A 108 1.39 -9.41 -1.20
C GLU A 108 1.32 -9.31 0.33
N ALA A 109 1.40 -10.44 1.03
CA ALA A 109 1.50 -10.46 2.50
C ALA A 109 2.78 -9.74 2.97
N GLY A 110 3.90 -9.94 2.29
CA GLY A 110 5.16 -9.26 2.58
C GLY A 110 5.05 -7.74 2.44
N PHE A 111 4.40 -7.25 1.38
CA PHE A 111 4.15 -5.81 1.20
C PHE A 111 3.24 -5.25 2.29
N LEU A 112 2.15 -5.93 2.61
CA LEU A 112 1.20 -5.48 3.63
C LEU A 112 1.88 -5.36 5.00
N ILE A 113 2.61 -6.42 5.40
CA ILE A 113 3.36 -6.45 6.67
C ILE A 113 4.43 -5.36 6.67
N PHE A 114 5.22 -5.26 5.59
CA PHE A 114 6.26 -4.24 5.48
C PHE A 114 5.68 -2.83 5.64
N PHE A 115 4.68 -2.45 4.84
CA PHE A 115 4.13 -1.10 4.87
C PHE A 115 3.44 -0.78 6.21
N LEU A 116 2.83 -1.75 6.89
CA LEU A 116 2.25 -1.56 8.22
C LEU A 116 3.29 -1.05 9.22
N PHE A 117 4.42 -1.75 9.33
CA PHE A 117 5.48 -1.39 10.26
C PHE A 117 6.32 -0.21 9.76
N TYR A 118 6.66 -0.20 8.47
CA TYR A 118 7.45 0.84 7.84
C TYR A 118 6.76 2.19 7.91
N ALA A 119 5.47 2.29 7.55
CA ALA A 119 4.75 3.56 7.59
C ALA A 119 4.62 4.11 9.01
N THR A 120 4.28 3.24 9.96
CA THR A 120 4.20 3.63 11.37
C THR A 120 5.55 4.13 11.90
N GLY A 121 6.62 3.37 11.65
CA GLY A 121 7.97 3.70 12.11
C GLY A 121 8.55 4.95 11.44
N PHE A 122 8.40 5.07 10.12
CA PHE A 122 8.86 6.23 9.36
C PHE A 122 8.16 7.50 9.81
N ASN A 123 6.82 7.50 9.88
CA ASN A 123 6.06 8.68 10.25
C ASN A 123 6.44 9.15 11.66
N TRP A 124 6.53 8.22 12.62
CA TRP A 124 6.97 8.54 13.98
C TRP A 124 8.41 9.10 14.03
N ALA A 125 9.33 8.49 13.29
CA ALA A 125 10.71 8.96 13.22
C ALA A 125 10.81 10.34 12.56
N TYR A 126 10.08 10.57 11.47
CA TYR A 126 10.04 11.86 10.78
C TYR A 126 9.53 12.95 11.70
N ASP A 127 8.44 12.69 12.42
CA ASP A 127 7.83 13.63 13.35
C ASP A 127 8.80 14.03 14.47
N LYS A 128 9.62 13.09 14.95
CA LYS A 128 10.63 13.35 15.98
C LYS A 128 11.89 14.05 15.45
N ILE A 129 12.35 13.68 14.27
CA ILE A 129 13.63 14.15 13.71
C ILE A 129 13.48 15.51 13.03
N GLN A 130 12.32 15.79 12.44
CA GLN A 130 12.01 16.99 11.64
C GLN A 130 13.11 17.31 10.62
N PRO A 131 13.47 16.36 9.74
CA PRO A 131 14.64 16.47 8.87
C PRO A 131 14.55 17.65 7.90
N PHE A 132 13.36 17.96 7.39
CA PHE A 132 13.16 19.10 6.48
C PHE A 132 13.58 20.43 7.10
N GLY A 133 13.24 20.67 8.37
CA GLY A 133 13.62 21.89 9.09
C GLY A 133 15.14 22.00 9.29
N LYS A 134 15.83 20.87 9.47
CA LYS A 134 17.29 20.83 9.61
C LYS A 134 17.99 21.10 8.27
N VAL A 135 17.53 20.45 7.20
CA VAL A 135 18.06 20.66 5.84
C VAL A 135 17.84 22.09 5.38
N ARG A 136 16.65 22.67 5.62
CA ARG A 136 16.37 24.07 5.26
C ARG A 136 17.30 25.07 5.96
N LYS A 137 17.68 24.81 7.21
CA LYS A 137 18.64 25.65 7.97
C LYS A 137 20.09 25.51 7.51
N LEU A 138 20.45 24.40 6.87
CA LEU A 138 21.80 24.18 6.35
C LEU A 138 22.03 24.86 4.99
N ILE A 139 20.95 25.09 4.23
CA ILE A 139 21.01 25.64 2.86
C ILE A 139 20.63 27.14 2.84
N ALA A 140 20.13 27.68 3.95
CA ALA A 140 19.83 29.11 4.13
C ALA A 140 21.01 29.84 4.77
#